data_AF-A0A973LWC5-F1
#
_entry.id   AF-A0A973LWC5-F1
#
_cell.length_a   1.000
_cell.length_b   1.000
_cell.length_c   1.000
_cell.angle_alpha   90.00
_cell.angle_beta   90.00
_cell.angle_gamma   90.00
#
_symmetry.space_group_name_H-M   'P 1'
#
loop_
_entity.id
_entity.type
_entity.pdbx_description
1 polymer ?
#
loop_
_entity_poly.entity_id
_entity_poly.type
_entity_poly.pdbx_seq_one_letter_code
_entity_poly.pdbx_strand_id
1 'polypeptide(L)' 'MRLKGKVALITGAGTGIGAATARRFAAEGAAVMLTGRRPEPLAEVAAELGDA' A
#
# COMPACT_ATOMS: atom_id res chain seq x y z
N MET A 1 1.99 6.09 -15.60
CA MET A 1 2.43 5.93 -14.20
C MET A 1 2.75 7.29 -13.61
N ARG A 2 1.81 7.87 -12.83
CA ARG A 2 1.98 9.21 -12.24
C ARG A 2 2.92 9.23 -11.02
N LEU A 3 3.09 8.10 -10.34
CA LEU A 3 3.82 8.00 -9.08
C LEU A 3 5.12 7.19 -9.18
N LYS A 4 5.59 6.94 -10.41
CA LYS A 4 6.82 6.16 -10.64
C LYS A 4 8.01 6.76 -9.89
N GLY A 5 8.69 5.92 -9.11
CA GLY A 5 9.88 6.30 -8.34
C GLY A 5 9.59 7.17 -7.11
N LYS A 6 8.33 7.26 -6.69
CA LYS A 6 7.94 7.91 -5.43
C LYS A 6 7.78 6.86 -4.32
N VAL A 7 7.97 7.30 -3.09
CA VAL A 7 7.68 6.52 -1.89
C VAL A 7 6.44 7.11 -1.23
N ALA A 8 5.48 6.26 -0.86
CA ALA A 8 4.23 6.67 -0.23
C ALA A 8 4.00 5.94 1.09
N LEU A 9 3.82 6.73 2.16
CA LEU A 9 3.40 6.24 3.47
C LEU A 9 1.88 6.28 3.58
N ILE A 10 1.24 5.14 3.80
CA ILE A 10 -0.22 5.06 3.91
C ILE A 10 -0.61 4.58 5.29
N THR A 11 -1.37 5.41 6.01
CA THR A 11 -1.92 5.06 7.32
C THR A 11 -3.31 4.44 7.18
N GLY A 12 -3.68 3.56 8.12
CA GLY A 12 -4.94 2.81 8.00
C GLY A 12 -4.96 1.88 6.79
N ALA A 13 -3.79 1.42 6.34
CA ALA A 13 -3.63 0.74 5.06
C ALA A 13 -4.16 -0.69 5.00
N GLY A 14 -4.58 -1.26 6.13
CA GLY A 14 -5.04 -2.66 6.17
C GLY A 14 -6.45 -2.89 5.63
N THR A 15 -7.32 -1.87 5.56
CA THR A 15 -8.71 -2.04 5.09
C THR A 15 -9.26 -0.80 4.43
N GLY A 16 -10.41 -0.93 3.73
CA GLY A 16 -11.18 0.20 3.21
C GLY A 16 -10.37 1.12 2.30
N ILE A 17 -10.50 2.43 2.51
CA ILE A 17 -9.87 3.45 1.66
C ILE A 17 -8.34 3.32 1.68
N GLY A 18 -7.71 3.14 2.83
CA GLY A 18 -6.25 3.03 2.92
C GLY A 18 -5.70 1.87 2.09
N ALA A 19 -6.35 0.70 2.16
CA ALA A 19 -5.97 -0.46 1.36
C ALA A 19 -6.20 -0.23 -0.15
N ALA A 20 -7.30 0.42 -0.53
CA ALA A 20 -7.55 0.79 -1.93
C ALA A 20 -6.52 1.79 -2.46
N THR A 21 -6.12 2.76 -1.63
CA THR A 21 -5.07 3.73 -1.96
C THR A 21 -3.72 3.03 -2.16
N ALA A 22 -3.36 2.08 -1.29
CA ALA A 22 -2.11 1.32 -1.41
C ALA A 22 -2.01 0.59 -2.75
N ARG A 23 -3.06 -0.15 -3.12
CA ARG A 23 -3.15 -0.84 -4.42
C ARG A 23 -3.03 0.13 -5.58
N ARG A 24 -3.76 1.25 -5.53
CA ARG A 24 -3.70 2.24 -6.60
C ARG A 24 -2.32 2.88 -6.72
N PHE A 25 -1.65 3.16 -5.61
CA PHE A 25 -0.35 3.82 -5.61
C PHE A 25 0.75 2.89 -6.12
N ALA A 26 0.74 1.62 -5.69
CA ALA A 26 1.64 0.60 -6.21
C ALA A 26 1.46 0.41 -7.73
N ALA A 27 0.21 0.32 -8.21
CA ALA A 27 -0.08 0.23 -9.64
C ALA A 27 0.39 1.44 -10.46
N GLU A 28 0.53 2.62 -9.84
CA GLU A 28 1.08 3.82 -10.47
C GLU A 28 2.61 3.92 -10.38
N GLY A 29 3.28 2.91 -9.80
CA GLY A 29 4.73 2.76 -9.73
C GLY A 29 5.39 3.33 -8.48
N ALA A 30 4.61 3.58 -7.42
CA ALA A 30 5.15 3.98 -6.13
C ALA A 30 5.64 2.76 -5.32
N ALA A 31 6.72 2.94 -4.57
CA ALA A 31 7.02 2.08 -3.43
C ALA A 31 6.10 2.48 -2.26
N VAL A 32 5.39 1.53 -1.67
CA VAL A 32 4.35 1.83 -0.67
C VAL A 32 4.71 1.23 0.68
N MET A 33 4.68 2.05 1.72
CA MET A 33 4.80 1.61 3.12
C MET A 33 3.42 1.64 3.79
N LEU A 34 2.99 0.49 4.29
CA LEU A 34 1.69 0.30 4.92
C LEU A 34 1.80 0.47 6.43
N THR A 35 0.92 1.26 7.04
CA THR A 35 0.86 1.42 8.50
C THR A 35 -0.55 1.24 9.04
N GLY A 36 -0.63 0.66 10.24
CA GLY A 36 -1.88 0.39 10.93
C GLY A 36 -1.65 -0.38 12.22
N ARG A 37 -2.71 -0.55 13.01
CA ARG A 37 -2.65 -1.22 14.33
C ARG A 37 -2.68 -2.74 14.25
N ARG A 38 -3.35 -3.29 13.23
CA ARG A 38 -3.58 -4.73 13.08
C ARG A 38 -2.60 -5.28 12.05
N PRO A 39 -1.72 -6.22 12.41
CA PRO A 39 -0.72 -6.74 11.49
C PRO A 39 -1.32 -7.62 10.39
N GLU A 40 -2.38 -8.39 10.67
CA GLU A 40 -2.93 -9.37 9.72
C GLU A 40 -3.48 -8.69 8.45
N PRO A 41 -4.34 -7.66 8.52
CA PRO A 41 -4.83 -7.00 7.31
C PRO A 41 -3.74 -6.23 6.55
N LEU A 42 -2.67 -5.80 7.25
CA LEU A 42 -1.52 -5.17 6.58
C LEU A 42 -0.71 -6.20 5.80
N ALA A 43 -0.51 -7.39 6.36
CA ALA A 43 0.18 -8.49 5.71
C ALA A 43 -0.58 -9.00 4.48
N GLU A 44 -1.92 -9.09 4.57
CA GLU A 44 -2.78 -9.42 3.42
C GLU A 44 -2.59 -8.43 2.27
N VAL A 45 -2.69 -7.12 2.57
CA VAL A 45 -2.48 -6.08 1.54
C VAL A 45 -1.05 -6.13 1.01
N ALA A 46 -0.03 -6.30 1.84
CA ALA A 46 1.36 -6.38 1.39
C ALA A 46 1.59 -7.57 0.44
N ALA A 47 1.03 -8.74 0.75
CA ALA A 47 1.13 -9.94 -0.08
C ALA A 47 0.51 -9.74 -1.47
N GLU A 48 -0.57 -8.96 -1.58
CA GLU A 48 -1.18 -8.60 -2.87
C GLU A 48 -0.31 -7.67 -3.72
N LEU A 49 0.48 -6.79 -3.09
CA LEU A 49 1.33 -5.81 -3.80
C LEU A 49 2.66 -6.43 -4.27
N GLY A 50 3.12 -7.49 -3.61
CA GLY A 50 4.41 -8.13 -3.88
C GLY A 50 5.61 -7.28 -3.47
N ASP A 51 6.81 -7.83 -3.67
CA ASP A 51 8.06 -7.09 -3.50
C ASP A 51 8.33 -6.28 -4.79
N ALA A 52 8.10 -4.97 -4.72
CA ALA A 52 8.33 -4.01 -5.81
C ALA A 52 9.69 -3.31 -5.67
#